data_AF-A0ABD6TN70-F1
#
_entry.id   AF-A0ABD6TN70-F1
#
_cell.length_a   1.000
_cell.length_b   1.000
_cell.length_c   1.000
_cell.angle_alpha   90.00
_cell.angle_beta   90.00
_cell.angle_gamma   90.00
#
_symmetry.space_group_name_H-M   'P 1'
#
loop_
_entity.id
_entity.type
_entity.pdbx_description
1 polymer ?
#
loop_
_entity_poly.entity_id
_entity_poly.type
_entity_poly.pdbx_seq_one_letter_code
_entity_poly.pdbx_strand_id
1 'polypeptide(L)'
;MLFKLSMSGLKSKLQDYIVLLVGLIVSISTFYMFQTLASNKTFLESNSSIRDIVSVFKIGSFLLAVITFFYILYANSFLSALRQKEFGMYMMLGAKKHKVT
;
A
#
# COMPACT_ATOMS: atom_id res chain seq x y z
N MET A 1 13.92 17.44 -22.20
CA MET A 1 12.67 17.04 -22.90
C MET A 1 11.93 15.92 -22.16
N LEU A 2 12.59 14.80 -21.85
CA LEU A 2 12.01 13.66 -21.11
C LEU A 2 11.42 14.01 -19.73
N PHE A 3 12.13 14.84 -18.94
CA PHE A 3 11.66 15.26 -17.62
C PHE A 3 10.36 16.08 -17.67
N LYS A 4 10.21 16.92 -18.71
CA LYS A 4 9.03 17.77 -18.93
C LYS A 4 7.81 16.92 -19.31
N LEU A 5 8.03 15.86 -20.09
CA LEU A 5 7.00 14.89 -20.53
C LEU A 5 6.57 13.96 -19.38
N SER A 6 7.53 13.48 -18.59
CA SER A 6 7.26 12.69 -17.37
C SER A 6 6.45 13.49 -16.35
N MET A 7 6.81 14.76 -16.14
CA MET A 7 6.11 15.65 -15.21
C MET A 7 4.67 15.96 -15.67
N SER A 8 4.42 16.08 -16.98
CA SER A 8 3.04 16.31 -17.48
C SER A 8 2.17 15.07 -17.36
N GLY A 9 2.74 13.88 -17.60
CA GLY A 9 2.06 12.60 -17.39
C GLY A 9 1.64 12.42 -15.94
N LEU A 10 2.58 12.66 -15.01
CA LEU A 10 2.30 12.64 -13.57
C LEU A 10 1.18 13.63 -13.21
N LYS A 11 1.30 14.90 -13.63
CA LYS A 11 0.31 15.96 -13.34
C LYS A 11 -1.11 15.59 -13.77
N SER A 12 -1.29 14.94 -14.91
CA SER A 12 -2.63 14.56 -15.39
C SER A 12 -3.32 13.48 -14.55
N LYS A 13 -2.55 12.72 -13.76
CA LYS A 13 -3.03 11.62 -12.90
C LYS A 13 -2.73 11.82 -11.43
N LEU A 14 -2.20 12.98 -11.02
CA LEU A 14 -1.76 13.24 -9.65
C LEU A 14 -2.86 12.96 -8.62
N GLN A 15 -4.12 13.27 -8.93
CA GLN A 15 -5.23 13.05 -8.00
C GLN A 15 -5.39 11.57 -7.64
N ASP A 16 -5.36 10.68 -8.64
CA ASP A 16 -5.47 9.23 -8.43
C ASP A 16 -4.26 8.67 -7.66
N TYR A 17 -3.05 9.18 -7.98
CA TYR A 17 -1.82 8.81 -7.26
C TYR A 17 -1.83 9.27 -5.81
N ILE A 18 -2.26 10.50 -5.53
CA ILE A 18 -2.28 11.06 -4.18
C ILE A 18 -3.24 10.28 -3.28
N VAL A 19 -4.44 9.93 -3.78
CA VAL A 19 -5.40 9.13 -2.99
C VAL A 19 -4.79 7.79 -2.59
N LEU A 20 -4.13 7.10 -3.53
CA LEU A 20 -3.50 5.81 -3.26
C LEU A 20 -2.30 5.95 -2.32
N LEU A 21 -1.48 6.98 -2.49
CA LEU A 21 -0.32 7.26 -1.64
C LEU A 21 -0.75 7.57 -0.20
N VAL A 22 -1.78 8.39 -0.02
CA VAL A 22 -2.36 8.67 1.29
C VAL A 22 -2.87 7.38 1.94
N GLY A 23 -3.59 6.55 1.21
CA GLY A 23 -4.06 5.27 1.73
C GLY A 23 -2.93 4.32 2.14
N LEU A 24 -1.83 4.28 1.37
CA LEU A 24 -0.63 3.53 1.73
C LEU A 24 0.02 4.06 3.01
N ILE A 25 0.18 5.38 3.14
CA ILE A 25 0.75 6.00 4.34
C ILE A 25 -0.09 5.65 5.57
N VAL A 26 -1.41 5.79 5.47
CA VAL A 26 -2.33 5.49 6.59
C VAL A 26 -2.23 4.02 6.97
N SER A 27 -2.27 3.10 6.00
CA SER A 27 -2.17 1.66 6.24
C SER A 27 -0.86 1.28 6.94
N ILE A 28 0.28 1.77 6.44
CA ILE A 28 1.60 1.50 7.03
C ILE A 28 1.72 2.10 8.44
N SER A 29 1.22 3.33 8.62
CA SER A 29 1.23 4.02 9.91
C SER A 29 0.41 3.26 10.96
N THR A 30 -0.83 2.89 10.63
CA THR A 30 -1.69 2.10 11.53
C THR A 30 -1.08 0.75 11.85
N PHE A 31 -0.50 0.07 10.87
CA PHE A 31 0.19 -1.20 11.09
C PHE A 31 1.36 -1.07 12.06
N TYR A 32 2.22 -0.09 11.85
CA TYR A 32 3.37 0.15 12.72
C TYR A 32 2.96 0.54 14.14
N MET A 33 1.96 1.43 14.27
CA MET A 33 1.44 1.85 15.56
C MET A 33 0.87 0.67 16.34
N PHE A 34 0.05 -0.16 15.68
CA PHE A 34 -0.52 -1.37 16.28
C PHE A 34 0.56 -2.38 16.69
N GLN A 35 1.55 -2.61 15.82
CA GLN A 35 2.66 -3.53 16.11
C GLN A 35 3.51 -3.05 17.30
N THR A 36 3.73 -1.74 17.41
CA THR A 36 4.45 -1.13 18.53
C THR A 36 3.70 -1.36 19.84
N LEU A 37 2.38 -1.18 19.86
CA LEU A 37 1.55 -1.47 21.04
C LEU A 37 1.58 -2.97 21.40
N ALA A 38 1.43 -3.85 20.40
CA ALA A 38 1.46 -5.29 20.60
C ALA A 38 2.81 -5.81 21.14
N SER A 39 3.90 -5.08 20.90
CA SER A 39 5.26 -5.45 21.33
C SER A 39 5.68 -4.80 22.65
N ASN A 40 4.88 -3.86 23.16
CA ASN A 40 5.20 -3.10 24.38
C ASN A 40 4.76 -3.88 25.63
N LYS A 41 5.72 -4.50 26.33
CA LYS A 41 5.46 -5.31 27.53
C LYS A 41 4.86 -4.50 28.67
N THR A 42 5.33 -3.27 28.90
CA THR A 42 4.84 -2.38 29.96
C THR A 42 3.37 -2.03 29.78
N PHE A 43 2.94 -1.83 28.52
CA PHE A 43 1.55 -1.62 28.16
C PHE A 43 0.70 -2.89 28.32
N LEU A 44 1.24 -4.05 27.96
CA LEU A 44 0.52 -5.32 28.13
C LEU A 44 0.37 -5.71 29.61
N GLU A 45 1.40 -5.47 30.43
CA GLU A 45 1.41 -5.76 31.87
C GLU A 45 0.52 -4.80 32.66
N SER A 46 0.42 -3.52 32.26
CA SER A 46 -0.49 -2.56 32.90
C SER A 46 -1.96 -2.84 32.60
N ASN A 47 -2.25 -3.48 31.46
CA ASN A 47 -3.59 -3.92 31.07
C ASN A 47 -3.85 -5.41 31.39
N SER A 48 -2.97 -6.04 32.18
CA SER A 48 -3.00 -7.46 32.54
C SER A 48 -4.27 -7.93 33.28
N SER A 49 -5.10 -6.99 33.77
CA SER A 49 -6.44 -7.28 34.28
C SER A 49 -7.31 -8.05 33.27
N ILE A 50 -7.02 -7.91 31.97
CA ILE A 50 -7.64 -8.68 30.89
C ILE A 50 -6.73 -9.87 30.59
N ARG A 51 -7.06 -11.03 31.16
CA ARG A 51 -6.27 -12.28 31.13
C ARG A 51 -5.81 -12.73 29.74
N ASP A 52 -6.51 -12.29 28.68
CA ASP A 52 -6.29 -12.71 27.29
C ASP A 52 -5.82 -11.58 26.35
N ILE A 53 -5.47 -10.39 26.87
CA ILE A 53 -5.13 -9.24 26.02
C ILE A 53 -3.93 -9.51 25.10
N VAL A 54 -2.94 -10.27 25.57
CA VAL A 54 -1.76 -10.67 24.78
C VAL A 54 -2.15 -11.54 23.57
N SER A 55 -3.11 -12.45 23.76
CA SER A 55 -3.62 -13.30 22.67
C SER A 55 -4.41 -12.47 21.65
N VAL A 56 -5.23 -11.53 22.11
CA VAL A 56 -5.99 -10.62 21.24
C VAL A 56 -5.03 -9.77 20.39
N PHE A 57 -3.97 -9.21 20.98
CA PHE A 57 -2.98 -8.43 20.24
C PHE A 57 -2.18 -9.28 19.23
N LYS A 58 -1.85 -10.54 19.56
CA LYS A 58 -1.21 -11.46 18.61
C LYS A 58 -2.10 -11.76 17.40
N ILE A 59 -3.36 -12.13 17.65
CA ILE A 59 -4.32 -12.44 16.59
C ILE A 59 -4.61 -11.18 15.77
N GLY A 60 -4.79 -10.04 16.44
CA GLY A 60 -5.00 -8.74 15.82
C GLY A 60 -3.83 -8.33 14.93
N SER A 61 -2.59 -8.50 15.38
CA SER A 61 -1.39 -8.20 14.59
C SER A 61 -1.32 -9.07 13.33
N PHE A 62 -1.60 -10.37 13.46
CA PHE A 62 -1.64 -11.28 12.31
C PHE A 62 -2.73 -10.87 11.31
N LEU A 63 -3.94 -10.58 11.78
CA LEU A 63 -5.05 -10.12 10.94
C LEU A 63 -4.70 -8.82 10.21
N LEU A 64 -4.13 -7.85 10.93
CA LEU A 64 -3.74 -6.55 10.38
C LEU A 64 -2.63 -6.70 9.32
N ALA A 65 -1.68 -7.62 9.54
CA ALA A 65 -0.63 -7.93 8.58
C ALA A 65 -1.22 -8.47 7.28
N VAL A 66 -2.17 -9.39 7.35
CA VAL A 66 -2.86 -9.95 6.17
C VAL A 66 -3.61 -8.86 5.41
N ILE A 67 -4.39 -8.03 6.11
CA ILE A 67 -5.15 -6.93 5.48
C ILE A 67 -4.21 -5.94 4.78
N THR A 68 -3.14 -5.52 5.46
CA THR A 68 -2.13 -4.61 4.92
C THR A 68 -1.43 -5.20 3.70
N PHE A 69 -1.12 -6.50 3.73
CA PHE A 69 -0.51 -7.20 2.61
C PHE A 69 -1.39 -7.20 1.36
N PHE A 70 -2.68 -7.56 1.50
CA PHE A 70 -3.63 -7.50 0.39
C PHE A 70 -3.84 -6.07 -0.12
N TYR A 71 -3.86 -5.08 0.78
CA TYR A 71 -3.96 -3.68 0.40
C TYR A 71 -2.77 -3.22 -0.45
N ILE A 72 -1.54 -3.59 -0.08
CA ILE A 72 -0.33 -3.27 -0.85
C ILE A 72 -0.38 -3.92 -2.24
N LEU A 73 -0.80 -5.20 -2.33
CA LEU A 73 -0.96 -5.88 -3.62
C LEU A 73 -1.98 -5.17 -4.51
N TYR A 74 -3.12 -4.77 -3.94
CA TYR A 74 -4.14 -4.01 -4.65
C TYR A 74 -3.62 -2.66 -5.11
N ALA A 75 -2.93 -1.91 -4.22
CA ALA A 75 -2.35 -0.62 -4.53
C ALA A 75 -1.35 -0.73 -5.70
N ASN A 76 -0.51 -1.77 -5.70
CA ASN A 76 0.42 -2.02 -6.79
C ASN A 76 -0.29 -2.33 -8.11
N SER A 77 -1.32 -3.19 -8.07
CA SER A 77 -2.13 -3.50 -9.25
C SER A 77 -2.86 -2.26 -9.79
N PHE A 78 -3.36 -1.39 -8.91
CA PHE A 78 -4.03 -0.15 -9.30
C PHE A 78 -3.06 0.83 -9.96
N LEU A 79 -1.85 1.00 -9.40
CA LEU A 79 -0.79 1.79 -10.02
C LEU A 79 -0.44 1.30 -11.44
N SER A 80 -0.36 -0.02 -11.64
CA SER A 80 -0.19 -0.61 -12.96
C SER A 80 -1.40 -0.37 -13.88
N ALA A 81 -2.62 -0.38 -13.33
CA ALA A 81 -3.84 -0.11 -14.09
C ALA A 81 -3.88 1.32 -14.66
N LEU A 82 -3.33 2.30 -13.96
CA LEU A 82 -3.25 3.69 -14.44
C LEU A 82 -2.42 3.83 -15.72
N ARG A 83 -1.44 2.94 -15.95
CA ARG A 83 -0.53 2.96 -17.11
C ARG A 83 -1.03 2.11 -18.29
N GLN A 84 -2.17 1.44 -18.14
CA GLN A 84 -2.75 0.55 -19.18
C GLN A 84 -2.98 1.27 -20.52
N LYS A 85 -3.40 2.55 -20.51
CA LYS A 85 -3.59 3.32 -21.75
C LYS A 85 -2.28 3.57 -22.50
N GLU A 86 -1.20 3.86 -21.77
CA GLU A 86 0.13 4.05 -22.36
C GLU A 86 0.64 2.73 -22.96
N PHE A 87 0.49 1.64 -22.20
CA PHE A 87 0.86 0.30 -22.66
C PHE A 87 0.06 -0.14 -23.90
N GLY A 88 -1.25 0.12 -23.95
CA GLY A 88 -2.09 -0.16 -25.11
C GLY A 88 -1.66 0.62 -26.36
N MET A 89 -1.33 1.90 -26.21
CA MET A 89 -0.81 2.72 -27.30
C MET A 89 0.55 2.20 -27.81
N TYR A 90 1.46 1.81 -26.91
CA TYR A 90 2.75 1.22 -27.31
C TYR A 90 2.56 -0.09 -28.08
N MET A 91 1.59 -0.92 -27.68
CA MET A 91 1.28 -2.16 -28.40
C MET A 91 0.68 -1.90 -29.78
N MET A 92 -0.18 -0.88 -29.94
CA MET A 92 -0.67 -0.46 -31.27
C MET A 92 0.45 0.05 -32.19
N LEU A 93 1.51 0.62 -31.62
CA LEU A 93 2.72 1.04 -32.35
C LEU A 93 3.73 -0.10 -32.58
N GLY A 94 3.37 -1.35 -32.28
CA GLY A 94 4.19 -2.54 -32.57
C GLY A 94 5.14 -2.96 -31.44
N ALA A 95 5.04 -2.39 -30.23
CA ALA A 95 5.83 -2.84 -29.11
C ALA A 95 5.39 -4.24 -28.64
N LYS A 96 6.34 -5.19 -28.57
CA LYS A 96 6.08 -6.54 -28.05
C LYS A 96 5.75 -6.48 -26.56
N LYS A 97 4.72 -7.22 -26.14
CA LYS A 97 4.17 -7.23 -24.76
C LYS A 97 5.25 -7.35 -23.66
N HIS A 98 6.27 -8.17 -23.87
CA HIS A 98 7.42 -8.34 -22.95
C HIS A 98 8.22 -7.05 -22.69
N LYS A 99 8.29 -6.11 -23.64
CA LYS A 99 9.04 -4.86 -23.46
C LYS A 99 8.24 -3.77 -22.73
N VAL A 100 6.95 -4.00 -22.49
CA VAL A 100 5.99 -2.98 -22.06
C VAL A 100 5.34 -3.34 -20.72
N THR A 101 5.33 -4.63 -20.35
CA THR A 101 4.83 -5.17 -19.07
C THR A 101 5.99 -5.36 -18.11
#